data_AF-A0A644XBV7-F1
#
_entry.id   AF-A0A644XBV7-F1
#
_cell.length_a   1.000
_cell.length_b   1.000
_cell.length_c   1.000
_cell.angle_alpha   90.00
_cell.angle_beta   90.00
_cell.angle_gamma   90.00
#
_symmetry.space_group_name_H-M   'P 1'
#
loop_
_entity.id
_entity.type
_entity.pdbx_description
1 polymer ?
#
loop_
_entity_poly.entity_id
_entity_poly.type
_entity_poly.pdbx_seq_one_letter_code
_entity_poly.pdbx_strand_id
1 'polypeptide(L)'
;MLAHLQKEYGDKIEILAGSGINDKNAVKLMNETGIYQIHSSCKDWLSDPTTSTESVSYSYANFPNENNYDVVSSLKVSTLVGSVLNER
;
A
#
# COMPACT_ATOMS: atom_id res chain seq x y z
N MET A 1 17.65 9.06 0.06
CA MET A 1 17.32 9.21 1.50
C MET A 1 17.16 7.87 2.20
N LEU A 2 16.19 7.01 1.81
CA LEU A 2 15.92 5.75 2.50
C LEU A 2 17.12 4.81 2.64
N ALA A 3 17.88 4.58 1.55
CA ALA A 3 19.12 3.80 1.59
C ALA A 3 20.18 4.37 2.55
N HIS A 4 20.25 5.70 2.66
CA HIS A 4 21.16 6.35 3.61
C HIS A 4 20.72 6.10 5.06
N LEU A 5 19.42 6.22 5.35
CA LEU A 5 18.89 5.89 6.68
C LEU A 5 19.16 4.43 7.05
N GLN A 6 18.95 3.50 6.11
CA GLN A 6 19.25 2.08 6.34
C GLN A 6 20.73 1.84 6.60
N LYS A 7 21.63 2.52 5.86
CA LYS A 7 23.07 2.42 6.06
C LYS A 7 23.52 2.93 7.43
N GLU A 8 23.00 4.06 7.89
CA GLU A 8 23.47 4.73 9.12
C GLU A 8 22.84 4.18 10.40
N TYR A 9 21.63 3.60 10.30
CA TYR A 9 20.81 3.25 11.46
C TYR A 9 20.19 1.85 11.41
N GLY A 10 20.36 1.09 10.32
CA GLY A 10 19.74 -0.23 10.16
C GLY A 10 20.23 -1.29 11.16
N ASP A 11 21.34 -1.04 11.86
CA ASP A 11 21.87 -1.85 12.96
C ASP A 11 21.29 -1.45 14.33
N LYS A 12 20.56 -0.34 14.42
CA LYS A 12 20.03 0.26 15.66
C LYS A 12 18.52 0.27 15.71
N ILE A 13 17.87 0.53 14.58
CA ILE A 13 16.41 0.60 14.45
C ILE A 13 15.96 -0.08 13.15
N GLU A 14 14.75 -0.62 13.18
CA GLU A 14 14.12 -1.13 11.96
C GLU A 14 13.42 -0.01 11.19
N ILE A 15 13.58 -0.03 9.87
CA ILE A 15 12.97 0.96 8.98
C ILE A 15 11.81 0.31 8.22
N LEU A 16 10.60 0.77 8.51
CA LEU A 16 9.37 0.38 7.82
C LEU A 16 9.02 1.44 6.76
N ALA A 17 9.41 1.19 5.51
CA ALA A 17 9.09 2.12 4.42
C ALA A 17 7.61 2.01 4.05
N GLY A 18 6.96 3.13 3.75
CA GLY A 18 5.58 3.18 3.25
C GLY A 18 5.44 4.16 2.09
N SER A 19 4.21 4.64 1.85
CA SER A 19 3.87 5.62 0.79
C SER A 19 3.88 5.04 -0.63
N GLY A 20 2.82 4.33 -0.99
CA GLY A 20 2.60 3.82 -2.36
C GLY A 20 3.38 2.55 -2.70
N ILE A 21 3.92 1.84 -1.71
CA ILE A 21 4.53 0.53 -1.92
C ILE A 21 3.47 -0.46 -2.40
N ASN A 22 3.79 -1.23 -3.42
CA ASN A 22 2.96 -2.28 -4.01
C ASN A 22 3.82 -3.36 -4.65
N ASP A 23 3.17 -4.39 -5.20
CA ASP A 23 3.81 -5.56 -5.82
C ASP A 23 4.82 -5.22 -6.93
N LYS A 24 4.65 -4.08 -7.61
CA LYS A 24 5.49 -3.67 -8.74
C LYS A 24 6.78 -2.97 -8.32
N ASN A 25 6.85 -2.44 -7.10
CA ASN A 25 7.99 -1.63 -6.65
C ASN A 25 8.68 -2.13 -5.37
N ALA A 26 8.02 -2.99 -4.58
CA ALA A 26 8.51 -3.45 -3.28
C ALA A 26 9.90 -4.11 -3.36
N VAL A 27 10.05 -5.10 -4.23
CA VAL A 27 11.31 -5.86 -4.39
C VAL A 27 12.47 -4.95 -4.77
N LYS A 28 12.27 -4.12 -5.81
CA LYS A 28 13.28 -3.16 -6.26
C LYS A 28 13.70 -2.22 -5.13
N LEU A 29 12.73 -1.65 -4.41
CA LEU A 29 13.00 -0.74 -3.28
C LEU A 29 13.83 -1.43 -2.19
N MET A 30 13.47 -2.66 -1.83
CA MET A 30 14.18 -3.43 -0.81
C MET A 30 15.61 -3.75 -1.25
N ASN A 31 15.81 -4.15 -2.50
CA ASN A 31 17.14 -4.44 -3.05
C ASN A 31 18.02 -3.18 -3.13
N GLU A 32 17.46 -2.04 -3.55
CA GLU A 32 18.22 -0.78 -3.68
C GLU A 32 18.57 -0.13 -2.34
N THR A 33 17.74 -0.35 -1.31
CA THR A 33 17.89 0.34 -0.02
C THR A 33 18.41 -0.55 1.10
N GLY A 34 18.28 -1.87 0.97
CA GLY A 34 18.67 -2.85 1.99
C GLY A 34 17.70 -2.97 3.17
N ILE A 35 16.51 -2.38 3.09
CA ILE A 35 15.49 -2.50 4.15
C ILE A 35 14.80 -3.87 4.09
N TYR A 36 14.32 -4.34 5.24
CA TYR A 36 13.67 -5.64 5.36
C TYR A 36 12.15 -5.56 5.60
N GLN A 37 11.62 -4.36 5.85
CA GLN A 37 10.20 -4.14 6.16
C GLN A 37 9.57 -3.09 5.24
N ILE A 38 8.33 -3.36 4.83
CA ILE A 38 7.52 -2.49 3.98
C ILE A 38 6.08 -2.42 4.50
N HIS A 39 5.45 -1.25 4.30
CA HIS A 39 4.07 -0.97 4.65
C HIS A 39 3.31 -0.58 3.38
N SER A 40 2.28 -1.35 3.04
CA SER A 40 1.35 -1.05 1.96
C SER A 40 -0.07 -1.03 2.51
N SER A 41 -0.89 -0.11 2.00
CA SER A 41 -2.32 -0.11 2.29
C SER A 41 -3.05 -1.26 1.59
N CYS A 42 -2.47 -1.82 0.51
CA CYS A 42 -3.12 -2.77 -0.40
C CYS A 42 -4.57 -2.36 -0.75
N LYS A 43 -4.79 -1.04 -0.82
CA LYS A 43 -6.11 -0.45 -0.91
C LYS A 43 -6.77 -0.77 -2.24
N ASP A 44 -8.07 -1.01 -2.19
CA ASP A 44 -8.97 -0.98 -3.33
C ASP A 44 -10.24 -0.19 -3.02
N TRP A 45 -11.06 -0.05 -4.05
CA TRP A 45 -12.39 0.56 -3.95
C TRP A 45 -13.45 -0.52 -4.07
N LEU A 46 -14.48 -0.46 -3.23
CA LEU A 46 -15.70 -1.25 -3.38
C LEU A 46 -16.90 -0.32 -3.39
N SER A 47 -17.87 -0.58 -4.26
CA SER A 47 -19.06 0.25 -4.36
C SER A 47 -20.06 -0.07 -3.26
N ASP A 48 -20.50 0.96 -2.54
CA ASP A 48 -21.62 0.93 -1.63
C ASP A 48 -22.77 1.74 -2.23
N PRO A 49 -23.84 1.08 -2.72
CA PRO A 49 -24.97 1.76 -3.34
C PRO A 49 -25.79 2.60 -2.36
N THR A 50 -25.54 2.48 -1.05
CA THR A 50 -26.19 3.30 -0.01
C THR A 50 -25.44 4.60 0.28
N THR A 51 -24.24 4.80 -0.30
CA THR A 51 -23.43 6.03 -0.12
C THR A 51 -24.17 7.30 -0.55
N SER A 52 -24.99 7.21 -1.60
CA SER A 52 -25.81 8.32 -2.05
C SER A 52 -27.20 7.88 -2.48
N THR A 53 -28.13 8.83 -2.38
CA THR A 53 -29.51 8.74 -2.86
C THR A 53 -29.77 9.93 -3.78
N GLU A 54 -30.99 10.05 -4.31
CA GLU A 54 -31.37 11.18 -5.16
C GLU A 54 -31.22 12.55 -4.47
N SER A 55 -31.40 12.62 -3.14
CA SER A 55 -31.46 13.88 -2.40
C SER A 55 -30.33 14.09 -1.37
N VAL A 56 -29.60 13.04 -1.00
CA VAL A 56 -28.53 13.10 0.01
C VAL A 56 -27.35 12.24 -0.44
N SER A 57 -26.13 12.76 -0.25
CA SER A 57 -24.88 12.03 -0.51
C SER A 57 -23.95 12.10 0.70
N TYR A 58 -23.37 10.96 1.06
CA TYR A 58 -22.29 10.80 2.03
C TYR A 58 -20.95 10.48 1.35
N SER A 59 -20.86 10.68 0.03
CA SER A 59 -19.66 10.46 -0.76
C SER A 59 -18.49 11.29 -0.24
N TYR A 60 -17.38 10.64 0.10
CA TYR A 60 -16.14 11.32 0.51
C TYR A 60 -15.07 11.32 -0.59
N ALA A 61 -15.22 10.44 -1.59
CA ALA A 61 -14.30 10.30 -2.69
C ALA A 61 -14.82 11.03 -3.94
N ASN A 62 -13.90 11.47 -4.79
CA ASN A 62 -14.22 12.11 -6.06
C ASN A 62 -14.44 11.07 -7.16
N PHE A 63 -14.97 11.52 -8.30
CA PHE A 63 -15.07 10.73 -9.53
C PHE A 63 -13.76 9.95 -9.82
N PRO A 64 -13.83 8.65 -10.16
CA PRO A 64 -15.02 7.81 -10.38
C PRO A 64 -15.49 7.00 -9.16
N ASN A 65 -15.12 7.42 -7.95
CA ASN A 65 -15.29 6.63 -6.72
C ASN A 65 -16.33 7.23 -5.76
N GLU A 66 -17.23 8.09 -6.23
CA GLU A 66 -18.16 8.82 -5.36
C GLU A 66 -18.99 7.90 -4.47
N ASN A 67 -19.40 6.74 -4.99
CA ASN A 67 -20.16 5.74 -4.26
C ASN A 67 -19.31 4.57 -3.76
N ASN A 68 -17.98 4.76 -3.67
CA ASN A 68 -17.08 3.71 -3.24
C ASN A 68 -16.50 4.02 -1.85
N TYR A 69 -16.05 2.97 -1.18
CA TYR A 69 -15.31 3.05 0.07
C TYR A 69 -13.99 2.29 -0.04
N ASP A 70 -13.03 2.70 0.79
CA ASP A 70 -11.72 2.07 0.90
C ASP A 70 -11.86 0.67 1.51
N VAL A 71 -11.34 -0.35 0.80
CA VAL A 71 -11.18 -1.72 1.31
C VAL A 71 -9.73 -2.17 1.20
N VAL A 72 -9.34 -3.17 1.98
CA VAL A 72 -8.08 -3.89 1.74
C VAL A 72 -8.36 -5.04 0.77
N SER A 73 -7.63 -5.09 -0.33
CA SER A 73 -7.75 -6.19 -1.30
C SER A 73 -6.87 -7.37 -0.91
N SER A 74 -7.50 -8.52 -0.62
CA SER A 74 -6.80 -9.77 -0.34
C SER A 74 -5.90 -10.21 -1.50
N LEU A 75 -6.33 -9.96 -2.75
CA LEU A 75 -5.54 -10.23 -3.94
C LEU A 75 -4.26 -9.38 -3.94
N LYS A 76 -4.37 -8.06 -3.77
CA LYS A 76 -3.21 -7.16 -3.71
C LYS A 76 -2.24 -7.54 -2.59
N VAL A 77 -2.76 -7.94 -1.43
CA VAL A 77 -1.95 -8.46 -0.31
C VAL A 77 -1.20 -9.72 -0.74
N SER A 78 -1.90 -10.73 -1.27
CA SER A 78 -1.27 -11.99 -1.67
C SER A 78 -0.23 -11.81 -2.78
N THR A 79 -0.48 -10.93 -3.75
CA THR A 79 0.47 -10.63 -4.84
C THR A 79 1.70 -9.94 -4.30
N LEU A 80 1.53 -8.95 -3.42
CA LEU A 80 2.67 -8.28 -2.77
C LEU A 80 3.47 -9.27 -1.94
N VAL A 81 2.84 -10.04 -1.06
CA VAL A 81 3.51 -11.05 -0.24
C VAL A 81 4.26 -12.06 -1.13
N GLY A 82 3.62 -12.54 -2.19
CA GLY A 82 4.23 -13.44 -3.16
C GLY A 82 5.46 -12.84 -3.83
N SER A 83 5.43 -11.56 -4.22
CA SER A 83 6.58 -10.94 -4.88
C SER A 83 7.78 -10.78 -3.94
N VAL A 84 7.57 -10.44 -2.66
CA VAL A 84 8.68 -10.30 -1.70
C VAL A 84 9.20 -11.62 -1.14
N LEU A 85 8.35 -12.65 -1.03
CA LEU A 85 8.79 -13.95 -0.49
C LEU A 85 9.45 -14.85 -1.54
N ASN A 86 9.07 -14.75 -2.82
CA ASN A 86 9.63 -15.59 -3.88
C ASN A 86 10.98 -15.09 -4.42
N GLU A 87 11.42 -13.89 -4.04
CA GLU A 87 12.74 -13.31 -4.39
C GLU A 87 13.81 -13.57 -3.30
N ARG A 88 13.43 -14.18 -2.18
CA ARG A 88 14.37 -14.59 -1.12
C ARG A 88 14.77 -16.05 -1.28
#